data_AF-I0HF32-F1
#
_entry.id   AF-I0HF32-F1
#
_cell.length_a   1.000
_cell.length_b   1.000
_cell.length_c   1.000
_cell.angle_alpha   90.00
_cell.angle_beta   90.00
_cell.angle_gamma   90.00
#
_symmetry.space_group_name_H-M   'P 1'
#
loop_
_entity.id
_entity.type
_entity.pdbx_description
1 polymer ?
#
loop_
_entity_poly.entity_id
_entity_poly.type
_entity_poly.pdbx_seq_one_letter_code
_entity_poly.pdbx_strand_id
1 'polypeptide(L)'
;MELNRAIAVAETEGPEAGLRIVDGLGLHDFRYLHSTRAELLRRLGRTGEARDAYRRARALTDDGAERRFLERRLTELAAEPATEPATESAAGPATGEEP
;
A
#
# COMPACT_ATOMS: atom_id res chain seq x y z
N MET A 1 -1.12 -16.03 9.70
CA MET A 1 -0.81 -15.59 8.32
C MET A 1 0.25 -14.50 8.41
N GLU A 2 1.44 -14.70 7.86
CA GLU A 2 2.58 -13.77 7.99
C GLU A 2 2.34 -12.38 7.37
N LEU A 3 1.39 -12.27 6.43
CA LEU A 3 0.93 -10.98 5.91
C LEU A 3 0.34 -10.07 7.00
N ASN A 4 -0.40 -10.62 7.97
CA ASN A 4 -0.96 -9.83 9.07
C ASN A 4 0.15 -9.22 9.94
N ARG A 5 1.27 -9.93 10.09
CA ARG A 5 2.45 -9.43 10.80
C ARG A 5 3.13 -8.31 10.01
N ALA A 6 3.24 -8.46 8.69
CA ALA A 6 3.83 -7.43 7.84
C ALA A 6 3.04 -6.11 7.90
N ILE A 7 1.70 -6.20 7.92
CA ILE A 7 0.81 -5.04 8.10
C ILE A 7 1.03 -4.42 9.48
N ALA A 8 0.99 -5.21 10.55
CA ALA A 8 1.20 -4.69 11.90
C ALA A 8 2.55 -3.95 12.02
N VAL A 9 3.62 -4.50 11.45
CA VAL A 9 4.95 -3.87 11.42
C VAL A 9 4.95 -2.60 10.56
N ALA A 10 4.23 -2.57 9.43
CA ALA A 10 4.10 -1.36 8.63
C ALA A 10 3.45 -0.20 9.41
N GLU A 11 2.51 -0.52 10.29
CA GLU A 11 1.79 0.46 11.11
C GLU A 11 2.61 0.91 12.32
N THR A 12 3.45 0.04 12.90
CA THR A 12 4.25 0.36 14.10
C THR A 12 5.64 0.92 13.78
N GLU A 13 6.33 0.32 12.82
CA GLU A 13 7.73 0.62 12.46
C GLU A 13 7.85 1.36 11.13
N GLY A 14 6.74 1.50 10.41
CA GLY A 14 6.66 2.24 9.15
C GLY A 14 6.68 1.35 7.90
N PRO A 15 6.29 1.93 6.75
CA PRO A 15 6.01 1.17 5.53
C PRO A 15 7.21 0.39 4.98
N GLU A 16 8.42 0.88 5.21
CA GLU A 16 9.67 0.24 4.80
C GLU A 16 9.92 -1.08 5.55
N ALA A 17 9.62 -1.11 6.85
CA ALA A 17 9.75 -2.31 7.67
C ALA A 17 8.74 -3.39 7.27
N GLY A 18 7.49 -2.99 7.01
CA GLY A 18 6.47 -3.88 6.47
C GLY A 18 6.86 -4.43 5.11
N LEU A 19 7.39 -3.59 4.22
CA LEU A 19 7.78 -3.98 2.86
C LEU A 19 8.87 -5.06 2.87
N ARG A 20 9.88 -4.92 3.74
CA ARG A 20 10.93 -5.94 3.91
C ARG A 20 10.36 -7.31 4.29
N ILE A 21 9.34 -7.35 5.14
CA ILE A 21 8.67 -8.60 5.51
C ILE A 21 7.92 -9.14 4.30
N VAL A 22 7.14 -8.30 3.62
CA VAL A 22 6.35 -8.69 2.44
C VAL A 22 7.24 -9.28 1.34
N ASP A 23 8.36 -8.63 0.99
CA ASP A 23 9.29 -9.13 -0.03
C ASP A 23 9.94 -10.47 0.38
N GLY A 24 10.01 -10.78 1.68
CA GLY A 24 10.54 -12.04 2.21
C GLY A 24 9.57 -13.22 2.26
N LEU A 25 8.26 -13.01 2.07
CA LEU A 25 7.27 -14.08 2.26
C LEU A 25 7.24 -15.13 1.14
N GLY A 26 7.81 -14.84 -0.04
CA GLY A 26 7.83 -15.78 -1.17
C GLY A 26 6.45 -16.15 -1.73
N LEU A 27 5.36 -15.49 -1.30
CA LEU A 27 3.98 -15.78 -1.73
C LEU A 27 3.65 -15.07 -3.05
N HIS A 28 4.40 -15.39 -4.10
CA HIS A 28 4.33 -14.70 -5.40
C HIS A 28 3.01 -14.89 -6.15
N ASP A 29 2.21 -15.90 -5.84
CA ASP A 29 0.89 -16.11 -6.45
C ASP A 29 -0.27 -15.59 -5.59
N PHE A 30 0.03 -14.94 -4.46
CA PHE A 30 -0.98 -14.44 -3.55
C PHE A 30 -1.34 -12.98 -3.86
N ARG A 31 -2.54 -12.73 -4.44
CA ARG A 31 -2.97 -11.38 -4.82
C ARG A 31 -2.87 -10.34 -3.69
N TYR A 32 -3.21 -10.73 -2.46
CA TYR A 32 -3.17 -9.82 -1.30
C TYR A 32 -1.75 -9.41 -0.93
N LEU A 33 -0.77 -10.29 -1.15
CA LEU A 33 0.63 -9.93 -0.98
C LEU A 33 1.01 -8.77 -1.93
N HIS A 34 0.65 -8.87 -3.21
CA HIS A 34 0.96 -7.84 -4.19
C HIS A 34 0.19 -6.54 -3.96
N SER A 35 -1.07 -6.61 -3.51
CA SER A 35 -1.84 -5.42 -3.13
C SER A 35 -1.23 -4.70 -1.93
N THR A 36 -0.84 -5.43 -0.88
CA THR A 36 -0.17 -4.84 0.29
C THR A 36 1.19 -4.26 -0.09
N ARG A 37 1.99 -4.98 -0.89
CA ARG A 37 3.28 -4.50 -1.41
C ARG A 37 3.11 -3.17 -2.14
N ALA A 38 2.09 -3.07 -3.00
CA ALA A 38 1.82 -1.86 -3.77
C ALA A 38 1.45 -0.66 -2.90
N GLU A 39 0.62 -0.85 -1.88
CA GLU A 39 0.23 0.22 -0.94
C GLU A 39 1.45 0.73 -0.13
N LEU A 40 2.31 -0.18 0.34
CA LEU A 40 3.53 0.19 1.06
C LEU A 40 4.50 0.96 0.16
N LEU A 41 4.69 0.52 -1.08
CA LEU A 41 5.52 1.21 -2.06
C LEU A 41 4.97 2.60 -2.40
N ARG A 42 3.63 2.75 -2.48
CA ARG A 42 2.98 4.05 -2.68
C ARG A 42 3.26 5.00 -1.53
N ARG A 43 3.11 4.54 -0.28
CA ARG A 43 3.43 5.34 0.93
C ARG A 43 4.90 5.78 0.98
N LEU A 44 5.80 5.01 0.37
CA LEU A 44 7.22 5.33 0.24
C LEU A 44 7.54 6.23 -0.97
N GLY A 45 6.55 6.67 -1.75
CA GLY A 45 6.76 7.43 -2.99
C GLY A 45 7.36 6.62 -4.14
N ARG A 46 7.46 5.29 -4.00
CA ARG A 46 7.99 4.36 -5.01
C ARG A 46 6.89 3.98 -6.00
N THR A 47 6.31 4.99 -6.64
CA THR A 47 5.12 4.89 -7.50
C THR A 47 5.29 3.90 -8.67
N GLY A 48 6.48 3.85 -9.28
CA GLY A 48 6.76 2.90 -10.36
C GLY A 48 6.61 1.44 -9.92
N GLU A 49 7.25 1.08 -8.81
CA GLU A 49 7.20 -0.27 -8.26
C GLU A 49 5.82 -0.61 -7.67
N ALA A 50 5.12 0.39 -7.13
CA ALA A 50 3.74 0.25 -6.68
C ALA A 50 2.82 -0.14 -7.84
N ARG A 51 2.98 0.48 -9.02
CA ARG A 51 2.22 0.11 -10.22
C ARG A 51 2.49 -1.33 -10.65
N ASP A 52 3.75 -1.76 -10.67
CA ASP A 52 4.07 -3.13 -11.06
C ASP A 52 3.52 -4.17 -10.07
N ALA A 53 3.52 -3.86 -8.78
CA ALA A 53 2.88 -4.70 -7.77
C ALA A 53 1.35 -4.75 -7.97
N TYR A 54 0.66 -3.62 -8.18
CA TYR A 54 -0.78 -3.64 -8.48
C TYR A 54 -1.13 -4.37 -9.78
N ARG A 55 -0.27 -4.30 -10.81
CA ARG A 55 -0.44 -5.08 -12.05
C ARG A 55 -0.37 -6.58 -11.79
N ARG A 56 0.57 -7.04 -10.96
CA ARG A 56 0.67 -8.45 -10.55
C ARG A 56 -0.55 -8.89 -9.73
N ALA A 57 -0.98 -8.07 -8.77
CA ALA A 57 -2.20 -8.31 -8.01
C ALA A 57 -3.43 -8.47 -8.93
N ARG A 58 -3.54 -7.61 -9.94
CA ARG A 58 -4.63 -7.65 -10.94
C ARG A 58 -4.55 -8.90 -11.81
N ALA A 59 -3.36 -9.32 -12.22
CA ALA A 59 -3.17 -10.53 -13.03
C ALA A 59 -3.59 -11.81 -12.28
N LEU A 60 -3.43 -11.82 -10.95
CA LEU A 60 -3.83 -12.92 -10.06
C LEU A 60 -5.29 -12.81 -9.58
N THR A 61 -6.01 -11.77 -10.01
CA THR A 61 -7.41 -11.54 -9.67
C THR A 61 -8.28 -11.90 -10.88
N ASP A 62 -9.02 -12.99 -10.74
CA ASP A 62 -9.77 -13.58 -11.85
C ASP A 62 -10.92 -12.65 -12.32
N ASP A 63 -11.84 -12.22 -11.46
CA ASP A 63 -12.87 -11.24 -11.84
C ASP A 63 -13.61 -10.60 -10.64
N GLY A 64 -14.29 -9.45 -10.85
CA GLY A 64 -15.16 -8.79 -9.87
C GLY A 64 -14.74 -7.39 -9.40
N ALA A 65 -15.35 -6.94 -8.29
CA ALA A 65 -15.14 -5.60 -7.71
C ALA A 65 -13.68 -5.31 -7.33
N GLU A 66 -12.93 -6.34 -6.96
CA GLU A 66 -11.50 -6.27 -6.61
C GLU A 66 -10.65 -5.85 -7.84
N ARG A 67 -10.95 -6.38 -9.03
CA ARG A 67 -10.24 -6.01 -10.27
C ARG A 67 -10.46 -4.54 -10.60
N ARG A 68 -11.70 -4.05 -10.48
CA ARG A 68 -12.05 -2.63 -10.67
C ARG A 68 -11.38 -1.72 -9.65
N PHE A 69 -11.28 -2.16 -8.40
CA PHE A 69 -10.55 -1.45 -7.36
C PHE A 69 -9.06 -1.30 -7.74
N LEU A 70 -8.41 -2.38 -8.17
CA LEU A 70 -7.01 -2.37 -8.60
C LEU A 70 -6.78 -1.49 -9.85
N GLU A 71 -7.71 -1.51 -10.81
CA GLU A 71 -7.67 -0.64 -11.99
C GLU A 71 -7.80 0.84 -11.63
N ARG A 72 -8.69 1.19 -10.69
CA ARG A 72 -8.81 2.56 -10.19
C ARG A 72 -7.50 3.01 -9.54
N ARG A 73 -6.91 2.17 -8.66
CA ARG A 73 -5.62 2.46 -8.02
C ARG A 73 -4.49 2.68 -9.01
N LEU A 74 -4.42 1.85 -10.06
CA LEU A 74 -3.44 2.01 -11.14
C LEU A 74 -3.64 3.33 -11.92
N THR A 75 -4.87 3.79 -12.05
CA THR A 75 -5.21 5.04 -12.73
C THR A 75 -4.85 6.26 -11.87
N GLU A 76 -5.14 6.21 -10.57
CA GLU A 76 -4.72 7.23 -9.59
C GLU A 76 -3.19 7.40 -9.61
N LEU A 77 -2.43 6.31 -9.56
CA LEU A 77 -0.96 6.32 -9.62
C LEU A 77 -0.35 6.76 -10.97
N ALA A 78 -1.17 6.79 -12.03
CA ALA A 78 -0.78 7.33 -13.33
C ALA A 78 -1.13 8.82 -13.45
N ALA A 79 -2.14 9.28 -12.72
CA ALA A 79 -2.59 10.67 -12.65
C ALA A 79 -1.82 11.51 -11.62
N GLU A 80 -0.95 10.91 -10.81
CA GLU A 80 0.05 11.60 -9.99
C GLU A 80 1.38 11.71 -10.78
N PRO A 81 1.57 12.69 -11.69
CA PRO A 81 2.90 12.98 -12.21
C PRO A 81 3.72 13.68 -11.13
N ALA A 82 4.91 13.13 -10.86
CA ALA A 82 6.07 13.80 -10.26
C ALA A 82 5.82 14.80 -9.11
N THR A 83 6.13 14.34 -7.90
CA THR A 83 6.77 15.14 -6.84
C THR A 83 5.99 16.34 -6.31
N GLU A 84 5.22 16.11 -5.26
CA GLU A 84 5.18 17.02 -4.11
C GLU A 84 5.80 16.27 -2.91
N PRO A 85 6.98 16.66 -2.42
CA PRO A 85 7.44 16.17 -1.13
C PRO A 85 6.58 16.87 -0.07
N ALA A 86 5.57 16.17 0.44
CA ALA A 86 4.82 16.61 1.61
C ALA A 86 5.73 16.49 2.85
N THR A 87 6.64 17.46 3.00
CA THR A 87 6.96 18.00 4.32
C THR A 87 5.81 18.93 4.68
N GLU A 88 5.39 18.88 5.95
CA GLU A 88 4.35 19.68 6.63
C GLU A 88 3.00 18.92 6.78
N SER A 89 2.77 18.18 7.87
CA SER A 89 2.63 18.57 9.29
C SER A 89 1.32 19.30 9.61
N ALA A 90 0.54 18.64 10.47
CA ALA A 90 -0.44 19.18 11.42
C ALA A 90 -1.84 19.63 10.94
N ALA A 91 -2.85 18.88 11.39
CA ALA A 91 -4.04 19.39 12.08
C ALA A 91 -4.40 18.33 13.14
N GLY A 92 -4.48 18.60 14.45
CA GLY A 92 -5.02 19.79 15.13
C GLY A 92 -6.27 19.36 15.93
N PRO A 93 -6.70 20.08 16.97
CA PRO A 93 -6.86 19.51 18.32
C PRO A 93 -8.29 19.18 18.80
N ALA A 94 -8.33 18.49 19.96
CA ALA A 94 -9.31 18.52 21.07
C ALA A 94 -10.81 18.22 20.84
N THR A 95 -11.31 17.21 21.55
CA THR A 95 -12.58 17.19 22.33
C THR A 95 -12.38 16.03 23.31
N GLY A 96 -12.24 16.19 24.63
CA GLY A 96 -13.18 16.83 25.55
C GLY A 96 -14.11 15.75 26.11
N GLU A 97 -13.74 15.07 27.19
CA GLU A 97 -14.70 14.33 28.03
C GLU A 97 -14.18 14.20 29.47
N GLU A 98 -14.69 15.07 30.33
CA GLU A 98 -14.91 14.84 31.78
C GLU A 98 -16.22 14.01 31.92
N PRO A 99 -16.41 13.20 32.98
CA PRO A 99 -16.73 13.70 34.34
C PRO A 99 -15.94 13.07 35.50
#